data_AF-A0A2M7NVY4-F1
#
_entry.id   AF-A0A2M7NVY4-F1
#
_cell.length_a   1.000
_cell.length_b   1.000
_cell.length_c   1.000
_cell.angle_alpha   90.00
_cell.angle_beta   90.00
_cell.angle_gamma   90.00
#
_symmetry.space_group_name_H-M   'P 1'
#
loop_
_entity.id
_entity.type
_entity.pdbx_description
1 polymer ?
#
loop_
_entity_poly.entity_id
_entity_poly.type
_entity_poly.pdbx_seq_one_letter_code
_entity_poly.pdbx_strand_id
1 'polypeptide(L)'
;MKNKSKKGQALVEVVMVFPILVTLLFGIMQIAMIAETMFALNDAANSAARAASVGRSANLAAAYVVQKTVGLSGYGYYGGVTTNNSTVNSRRPFSPLPGTIASASQRRIKIVECRVRYFFKPMFMTTAVIPLSASARAMVQELPAG
;
A
#
# COMPACT_ATOMS: atom_id res chain seq x y z
N MET A 1 42.70 34.57 35.04
CA MET A 1 41.72 33.74 35.77
C MET A 1 40.67 33.20 34.81
N LYS A 2 40.41 31.88 34.88
CA LYS A 2 39.19 31.13 34.48
C LYS A 2 38.72 31.11 33.00
N ASN A 3 39.34 30.24 32.19
CA ASN A 3 38.76 29.68 30.95
C ASN A 3 37.84 28.46 31.18
N LYS A 4 37.37 28.21 32.42
CA LYS A 4 36.56 27.03 32.76
C LYS A 4 35.08 27.13 32.33
N SER A 5 34.54 28.31 32.03
CA SER A 5 33.09 28.45 31.74
C SER A 5 32.69 28.14 30.29
N LYS A 6 33.61 28.18 29.31
CA LYS A 6 33.26 27.95 27.90
C LYS A 6 32.87 26.51 27.58
N LYS A 7 33.38 25.52 28.33
CA LYS A 7 33.06 24.09 28.10
C LYS A 7 31.64 23.70 28.55
N GLY A 8 31.14 24.31 29.63
CA GLY A 8 29.78 24.04 30.12
C GLY A 8 28.69 24.76 29.32
N GLN A 9 29.02 25.94 28.79
CA GLN A 9 28.08 26.74 27.99
C GLN A 9 27.69 26.05 26.67
N ALA A 10 28.66 25.46 25.96
CA ALA A 10 28.39 24.71 24.74
C ALA A 10 27.47 23.50 24.97
N LEU A 11 27.58 22.84 26.13
CA LEU A 11 26.70 21.72 26.48
C LEU A 11 25.26 22.20 26.73
N VAL A 12 25.08 23.33 27.43
CA VAL A 12 23.75 23.91 27.70
C VAL A 12 23.06 24.34 26.40
N GLU A 13 23.81 24.91 25.46
CA GLU A 13 23.28 25.34 24.16
C GLU A 13 22.78 24.14 23.33
N VAL A 14 23.51 23.02 23.33
CA VAL A 14 23.06 21.79 22.65
C VAL A 14 21.83 21.19 23.32
N VAL A 15 21.76 21.17 24.65
CA VAL A 15 20.62 20.63 25.40
C VAL A 15 19.33 21.42 25.13
N MET A 16 19.42 22.74 24.88
CA MET A 16 18.28 23.58 24.49
C MET A 16 17.71 23.19 23.12
N VAL A 17 18.56 22.80 22.16
CA VAL A 17 18.15 22.44 20.79
C VAL A 17 17.79 20.96 20.67
N PHE A 18 18.35 20.12 21.55
CA PHE A 18 18.10 18.68 21.59
C PHE A 18 16.62 18.25 21.53
N PRO A 19 15.66 18.83 22.29
CA PRO A 19 14.25 18.41 22.23
C PRO A 19 13.64 18.63 20.83
N ILE A 20 14.05 19.68 20.13
CA ILE A 20 13.59 19.97 18.76
C ILE A 20 14.14 18.92 17.79
N LEU A 21 15.43 18.58 17.91
CA LEU A 21 16.07 17.56 17.07
C LEU A 21 15.45 16.18 17.29
N VAL A 22 15.17 15.80 18.53
CA VAL A 22 14.53 14.52 18.86
C VAL A 22 13.11 14.47 18.28
N THR A 23 12.33 15.54 18.43
CA THR A 23 10.98 15.63 17.87
C THR A 23 11.01 15.49 16.35
N LEU A 24 11.95 16.16 15.69
CA LEU A 24 12.14 16.07 14.24
C LEU A 24 12.54 14.65 13.81
N LEU A 25 13.48 14.02 14.52
CA LEU A 25 13.94 12.66 14.22
C LEU A 25 12.79 11.67 14.24
N PHE A 26 11.98 11.69 15.29
CA PHE A 26 10.82 10.80 15.37
C PHE A 26 9.74 11.15 14.33
N GLY A 27 9.56 12.43 13.99
CA GLY A 27 8.68 12.83 12.90
C GLY A 27 9.09 12.20 11.57
N ILE A 28 10.39 12.21 11.25
CA ILE A 28 10.94 11.58 10.05
C ILE A 28 10.76 10.06 10.09
N MET A 29 11.06 9.42 11.22
CA MET A 29 10.85 7.97 11.37
C MET A 29 9.37 7.59 11.17
N GLN A 30 8.45 8.39 11.70
CA GLN A 30 7.01 8.15 11.56
C GLN A 30 6.57 8.14 10.09
N ILE A 31 7.07 9.09 9.29
CA ILE A 31 6.78 9.17 7.85
C ILE A 31 7.41 7.98 7.11
N ALA A 32 8.64 7.60 7.45
CA ALA A 32 9.31 6.46 6.85
C ALA A 32 8.54 5.15 7.06
N MET A 33 8.01 4.93 8.27
CA MET A 33 7.18 3.76 8.57
C MET A 33 5.87 3.77 7.76
N ILE A 34 5.20 4.93 7.64
CA ILE A 34 3.99 5.04 6.83
C ILE A 34 4.31 4.71 5.36
N ALA A 35 5.41 5.21 4.82
CA ALA A 35 5.82 4.91 3.45
C ALA A 35 6.09 3.41 3.23
N GLU A 36 6.80 2.75 4.14
CA GLU A 36 7.02 1.31 4.10
C GLU A 36 5.69 0.53 4.08
N THR A 37 4.76 0.88 4.98
CA THR A 37 3.43 0.23 5.00
C THR A 37 2.66 0.44 3.71
N MET A 38 2.78 1.60 3.05
CA MET A 38 2.16 1.85 1.75
C MET A 38 2.73 0.95 0.65
N PHE A 39 4.04 0.75 0.61
CA PHE A 39 4.66 -0.18 -0.34
C PHE A 39 4.21 -1.62 -0.09
N ALA A 40 4.19 -2.05 1.17
CA ALA A 40 3.71 -3.37 1.56
C ALA A 40 2.23 -3.58 1.17
N LEU A 41 1.38 -2.57 1.36
CA LEU A 41 -0.03 -2.64 0.99
C LEU A 41 -0.24 -2.73 -0.51
N ASN A 42 0.58 -2.05 -1.31
CA ASN A 42 0.52 -2.14 -2.76
C ASN A 42 0.88 -3.56 -3.25
N ASP A 43 1.93 -4.16 -2.67
CA ASP A 43 2.30 -5.54 -2.98
C ASP A 43 1.22 -6.55 -2.52
N ALA A 44 0.64 -6.32 -1.33
CA ALA A 44 -0.47 -7.12 -0.82
C ALA A 44 -1.71 -7.01 -1.72
N ALA A 45 -2.03 -5.82 -2.22
CA ALA A 45 -3.16 -5.61 -3.12
C ALA A 45 -2.95 -6.33 -4.45
N ASN A 46 -1.74 -6.29 -5.01
CA ASN A 46 -1.40 -6.98 -6.25
C ASN A 46 -1.49 -8.51 -6.08
N SER A 47 -0.93 -9.02 -4.98
CA SER A 47 -1.02 -10.44 -4.62
C SER A 47 -2.48 -10.89 -4.39
N ALA A 48 -3.29 -10.06 -3.75
CA ALA A 48 -4.71 -10.30 -3.56
C ALA A 48 -5.48 -10.35 -4.88
N ALA A 49 -5.22 -9.39 -5.79
CA ALA A 49 -5.86 -9.35 -7.10
C ALA A 49 -5.51 -10.58 -7.94
N ARG A 50 -4.25 -11.03 -7.92
CA ARG A 50 -3.82 -12.27 -8.59
C ARG A 50 -4.46 -13.52 -8.00
N ALA A 51 -4.56 -13.60 -6.67
CA ALA A 51 -5.26 -14.70 -6.02
C ALA A 51 -6.74 -14.71 -6.40
N ALA A 52 -7.38 -13.54 -6.38
CA ALA A 52 -8.79 -13.41 -6.72
C ALA A 52 -9.07 -13.75 -8.19
N SER A 53 -8.17 -13.43 -9.12
CA SER A 53 -8.35 -13.72 -10.54
C SER A 53 -8.33 -15.22 -10.87
N VAL A 54 -7.66 -16.02 -10.03
CA VAL A 54 -7.64 -17.49 -10.15
C VAL A 54 -8.62 -18.18 -9.18
N GLY A 55 -9.54 -17.43 -8.57
CA GLY A 55 -10.56 -17.97 -7.66
C GLY A 55 -10.03 -18.41 -6.28
N ARG A 56 -8.84 -17.95 -5.88
CA ARG A 56 -8.27 -18.17 -4.54
C ARG A 56 -8.65 -17.03 -3.59
N SER A 57 -8.44 -17.26 -2.29
CA SER A 57 -8.75 -16.27 -1.26
C SER A 57 -7.83 -15.05 -1.34
N ALA A 58 -8.40 -13.91 -1.76
CA ALA A 58 -7.72 -12.62 -1.79
C ALA A 58 -7.27 -12.18 -0.38
N ASN A 59 -8.07 -12.51 0.64
CA ASN A 59 -7.80 -12.13 2.02
C ASN A 59 -6.58 -12.85 2.60
N LEU A 60 -6.43 -14.15 2.32
CA LEU A 60 -5.25 -14.91 2.78
C LEU A 60 -3.98 -14.45 2.06
N ALA A 61 -4.06 -14.16 0.75
CA ALA A 61 -2.92 -13.67 -0.01
C ALA A 61 -2.42 -12.30 0.49
N ALA A 62 -3.35 -11.35 0.73
CA ALA A 62 -2.99 -10.06 1.31
C ALA A 62 -2.46 -10.18 2.73
N ALA A 63 -3.12 -10.97 3.58
CA ALA A 63 -2.71 -11.14 4.97
C ALA A 63 -1.30 -11.72 5.07
N TYR A 64 -0.95 -12.70 4.22
CA TYR A 64 0.39 -13.27 4.18
C TYR A 64 1.47 -12.23 3.83
N VAL A 65 1.23 -11.39 2.81
CA VAL A 65 2.16 -10.32 2.44
C VAL A 65 2.28 -9.30 3.56
N VAL A 66 1.17 -8.82 4.12
CA VAL A 66 1.18 -7.82 5.20
C VAL A 66 1.90 -8.34 6.44
N GLN A 67 1.66 -9.59 6.84
CA GLN A 67 2.34 -10.21 7.97
C GLN A 67 3.85 -10.34 7.75
N LYS A 68 4.28 -10.65 6.53
CA LYS A 68 5.70 -10.82 6.20
C LYS A 68 6.45 -9.49 6.13
N THR A 69 5.79 -8.42 5.68
CA THR A 69 6.45 -7.14 5.42
C THR A 69 6.33 -6.16 6.59
N VAL A 70 5.15 -6.00 7.18
CA VAL A 70 4.90 -4.98 8.22
C VAL A 70 5.13 -5.51 9.64
N GLY A 71 5.28 -6.83 9.79
CA GLY A 71 5.51 -7.47 11.08
C GLY A 71 4.28 -7.48 12.00
N LEU A 72 4.33 -8.31 13.04
CA LEU A 72 3.20 -8.53 13.94
C LEU A 72 3.11 -7.45 15.04
N SER A 73 1.95 -6.80 15.12
CA SER A 73 1.29 -6.34 16.35
C SER A 73 1.99 -5.30 17.23
N GLY A 74 2.44 -4.18 16.65
CA GLY A 74 2.82 -2.98 17.42
C GLY A 74 2.37 -1.66 16.79
N TYR A 75 2.50 -1.55 15.47
CA TYR A 75 2.32 -0.31 14.72
C TYR A 75 1.07 -0.27 13.85
N GLY A 76 0.17 -1.25 14.02
CA GLY A 76 -1.09 -1.28 13.32
C GLY A 76 -1.71 -2.67 13.24
N TYR A 77 -2.84 -2.75 12.54
CA TYR A 77 -3.56 -3.99 12.30
C TYR A 77 -4.15 -4.06 10.89
N TYR A 78 -4.21 -5.29 10.37
CA TYR A 78 -4.78 -5.57 9.07
C TYR A 78 -6.31 -5.49 9.13
N GLY A 79 -6.90 -4.66 8.27
CA GLY A 79 -8.33 -4.35 8.23
C GLY A 79 -9.14 -5.16 7.21
N GLY A 80 -8.53 -6.13 6.53
CA GLY A 80 -9.18 -6.98 5.53
C GLY A 80 -9.01 -6.55 4.07
N VAL A 81 -9.46 -7.42 3.16
CA VAL A 81 -9.59 -7.11 1.73
C VAL A 81 -11.07 -7.01 1.34
N THR A 82 -11.40 -5.98 0.57
CA THR A 82 -12.66 -5.89 -0.17
C THR A 82 -12.41 -6.22 -1.65
N THR A 83 -13.15 -7.19 -2.19
CA THR A 83 -13.06 -7.59 -3.60
C THR A 83 -14.31 -7.13 -4.36
N ASN A 84 -14.13 -6.41 -5.46
CA ASN A 84 -15.19 -5.95 -6.35
C ASN A 84 -14.98 -6.52 -7.75
N ASN A 85 -16.04 -7.02 -8.38
CA ASN A 85 -15.98 -7.56 -9.73
C ASN A 85 -16.63 -6.57 -10.70
N SER A 86 -15.91 -6.23 -11.77
CA SER A 86 -16.37 -5.29 -12.80
C SER A 86 -16.14 -5.88 -14.18
N THR A 87 -17.06 -5.66 -15.12
CA THR A 87 -16.88 -6.05 -16.53
C THR A 87 -16.62 -4.81 -17.38
N VAL A 88 -15.53 -4.82 -18.15
CA VAL A 88 -15.15 -3.73 -19.05
C VAL A 88 -15.31 -4.18 -20.49
N ASN A 89 -15.94 -3.34 -21.32
CA ASN A 89 -16.03 -3.58 -22.75
C ASN A 89 -14.72 -3.17 -23.42
N SER A 90 -14.04 -4.11 -24.07
CA SER A 90 -12.82 -3.85 -24.83
C SER A 90 -13.12 -3.88 -26.33
N ARG A 91 -12.88 -2.75 -27.01
CA ARG A 91 -12.85 -2.68 -28.47
C ARG A 91 -11.43 -2.97 -28.94
N ARG A 92 -11.27 -3.99 -29.79
CA ARG A 92 -10.00 -4.24 -30.48
C ARG A 92 -9.86 -3.23 -31.63
N PRO A 93 -8.67 -2.70 -31.91
CA PRO A 93 -8.46 -1.91 -33.12
C PRO A 93 -8.73 -2.79 -34.35
N PHE A 94 -9.62 -2.32 -35.22
CA PHE A 94 -9.92 -2.97 -36.50
C PHE A 94 -8.69 -2.86 -37.42
N SER A 95 -8.26 -3.97 -38.02
CA SER A 95 -7.22 -3.98 -39.03
C SER A 95 -7.81 -4.54 -40.34
N PRO A 96 -7.73 -3.81 -41.46
CA PRO A 96 -8.31 -4.24 -42.74
C PRO A 96 -7.42 -5.22 -43.52
N LEU A 97 -6.31 -5.68 -42.95
CA LEU A 97 -5.36 -6.56 -43.63
C LEU A 97 -5.91 -8.00 -43.74
N PRO A 98 -5.90 -8.60 -44.95
CA PRO A 98 -6.27 -10.01 -45.14
C PRO A 98 -5.42 -10.92 -44.25
N GLY A 99 -6.05 -11.82 -43.50
CA GLY A 99 -5.37 -12.70 -42.53
C GLY A 99 -5.30 -12.16 -41.09
N THR A 100 -5.78 -10.93 -40.85
CA THR A 100 -6.01 -10.41 -39.50
C THR A 100 -7.48 -10.53 -39.10
N ILE A 101 -7.77 -10.50 -37.80
CA ILE A 101 -9.13 -10.71 -37.26
C ILE A 101 -10.06 -9.58 -37.75
N ALA A 102 -10.85 -9.84 -38.79
CA ALA A 102 -11.69 -8.88 -39.50
C ALA A 102 -12.95 -8.42 -38.73
N SER A 103 -13.12 -8.82 -37.46
CA SER A 103 -14.32 -8.54 -36.69
C SER A 103 -14.00 -7.57 -35.55
N ALA A 104 -14.72 -6.44 -35.51
CA ALA A 104 -14.86 -5.56 -34.36
C ALA A 104 -15.62 -6.26 -33.22
N SER A 105 -15.22 -7.49 -32.88
CA SER A 105 -15.81 -8.30 -31.83
C SER A 105 -15.51 -7.65 -30.49
N GLN A 106 -16.54 -7.06 -29.89
CA GLN A 106 -16.47 -6.49 -28.54
C GLN A 106 -16.29 -7.61 -27.53
N ARG A 107 -15.08 -7.79 -26.99
CA ARG A 107 -14.90 -8.70 -25.85
C ARG A 107 -15.26 -7.99 -24.56
N ARG A 108 -15.93 -8.70 -23.65
CA ARG A 108 -16.13 -8.22 -22.27
C ARG A 108 -15.02 -8.82 -21.41
N ILE A 109 -14.20 -7.98 -20.80
CA ILE A 109 -13.16 -8.41 -19.88
C ILE A 109 -13.70 -8.33 -18.46
N LYS A 110 -13.71 -9.45 -17.74
CA LYS A 110 -14.01 -9.45 -16.30
C LYS A 110 -12.74 -9.09 -15.54
N ILE A 111 -12.82 -8.04 -14.74
CA ILE A 111 -11.76 -7.51 -13.89
C ILE A 111 -12.18 -7.68 -12.44
N VAL A 112 -11.25 -8.05 -11.57
CA VAL A 112 -11.40 -8.03 -10.13
C VAL A 112 -10.55 -6.92 -9.55
N GLU A 113 -11.16 -6.03 -8.78
CA GLU A 113 -10.49 -5.02 -7.98
C GLU A 113 -10.42 -5.48 -6.52
N CYS A 114 -9.22 -5.53 -5.96
CA CYS A 114 -8.99 -5.82 -4.55
C CYS A 114 -8.51 -4.55 -3.84
N ARG A 115 -9.18 -4.19 -2.75
CA ARG A 115 -8.80 -3.09 -1.85
C ARG A 115 -8.35 -3.66 -0.53
N VAL A 116 -7.10 -3.42 -0.16
CA VAL A 116 -6.52 -3.84 1.12
C VAL A 116 -6.58 -2.67 2.08
N ARG A 117 -7.04 -2.91 3.31
CA ARG A 117 -7.08 -1.90 4.37
C ARG A 117 -6.10 -2.26 5.49
N TYR A 118 -5.41 -1.26 5.99
CA TYR A 118 -4.54 -1.37 7.14
C TYR A 118 -4.74 -0.15 8.03
N PHE A 119 -4.66 -0.38 9.32
CA PHE A 119 -4.92 0.62 10.33
C PHE A 119 -3.61 0.90 11.05
N PHE A 120 -2.97 2.00 10.69
CA PHE A 120 -1.65 2.36 11.18
C PHE A 120 -1.73 3.08 12.53
N LYS A 121 -0.94 2.65 13.51
CA LYS A 121 -0.87 3.24 14.84
C LYS A 121 0.42 4.07 14.99
N PRO A 122 0.33 5.40 15.16
CA PRO A 122 1.50 6.25 15.37
C PRO A 122 2.22 5.90 16.67
N MET A 123 3.53 6.14 16.71
CA MET A 123 4.37 5.83 17.87
C MET A 123 4.02 6.68 19.09
N PHE A 124 3.47 7.88 18.87
CA PHE A 124 3.14 8.85 19.91
C PHE A 124 1.69 8.82 20.40
N MET A 125 0.82 8.03 19.77
CA MET A 125 -0.60 7.98 20.12
C MET A 125 -1.05 6.54 20.38
N THR A 126 -1.60 6.31 21.57
CA THR A 126 -2.04 4.99 22.00
C THR A 126 -3.33 4.55 21.31
N THR A 127 -4.19 5.50 20.94
CA THR A 127 -5.56 5.28 20.45
C THR A 127 -5.82 5.78 19.03
N ALA A 128 -5.02 6.73 18.53
CA ALA A 128 -5.23 7.23 17.17
C ALA A 128 -4.78 6.19 16.14
N VAL A 129 -5.60 6.01 15.12
CA VAL A 129 -5.36 5.06 14.04
C VAL A 129 -5.58 5.77 12.71
N ILE A 130 -4.60 5.69 11.83
CA ILE A 130 -4.65 6.27 10.49
C ILE A 130 -5.04 5.15 9.52
N PRO A 131 -6.21 5.25 8.86
CA PRO A 131 -6.60 4.26 7.87
C PRO A 131 -5.77 4.44 6.60
N LEU A 132 -5.07 3.38 6.24
CA LEU A 132 -4.29 3.25 5.03
C LEU A 132 -4.95 2.23 4.12
N SER A 133 -4.98 2.50 2.82
CA SER A 133 -5.53 1.55 1.86
C SER A 133 -4.82 1.60 0.53
N ALA A 134 -4.65 0.43 -0.08
CA ALA A 134 -4.16 0.30 -1.45
C ALA A 134 -5.10 -0.58 -2.25
N SER A 135 -5.16 -0.35 -3.56
CA SER A 135 -6.03 -1.11 -4.47
C SER A 135 -5.26 -1.60 -5.68
N ALA A 136 -5.55 -2.82 -6.12
CA ALA A 136 -5.02 -3.36 -7.38
C ALA A 136 -6.13 -4.06 -8.16
N ARG A 137 -5.91 -4.18 -9.48
CA ARG A 137 -6.85 -4.81 -10.41
C ARG A 137 -6.18 -5.97 -11.15
N ALA A 138 -6.90 -7.06 -11.34
CA ALA A 138 -6.46 -8.21 -12.13
C ALA A 138 -7.57 -8.67 -13.09
N MET A 139 -7.16 -9.14 -14.26
CA MET A 139 -8.06 -9.70 -15.27
C MET A 139 -8.36 -11.16 -14.98
N VAL A 140 -9.63 -11.55 -15.04
CA VAL A 140 -10.11 -12.91 -14.74
C VAL A 140 -10.32 -13.71 -16.01
N GLN A 141 -11.15 -13.18 -16.92
CA GLN A 141 -11.58 -13.93 -18.10
C GLN A 141 -12.05 -12.97 -19.20
N GLU A 142 -11.77 -13.34 -20.45
CA GLU A 142 -12.39 -12.76 -21.62
C GLU A 142 -13.70 -13.50 -21.91
N LEU A 143 -14.81 -12.76 -21.84
CA LEU A 143 -16.12 -13.24 -22.24
C LEU A 143 -16.32 -12.97 -23.74
N PRO A 144 -16.84 -13.94 -24.51
CA PRO A 144 -17.24 -13.71 -25.89
C PRO A 144 -18.33 -12.63 -25.95
N ALA A 145 -18.34 -11.87 -27.06
CA ALA A 145 -19.49 -11.03 -27.40
C ALA A 145 -20.69 -11.97 -27.56
N GLY A 146 -21.76 -11.73 -26.80
CA GLY A 146 -23.04 -12.40 -27.04
C GLY A 146 -23.61 -12.03 -28.39
#